data_AF-A0A7C3BEK9-F1
#
_entry.id   AF-A0A7C3BEK9-F1
#
_cell.length_a   1.000
_cell.length_b   1.000
_cell.length_c   1.000
_cell.angle_alpha   90.00
_cell.angle_beta   90.00
_cell.angle_gamma   90.00
#
_symmetry.space_group_name_H-M   'P 1'
#
loop_
_entity.id
_entity.type
_entity.pdbx_description
1 polymer ?
#
loop_
_entity_poly.entity_id
_entity_poly.type
_entity_poly.pdbx_seq_one_letter_code
_entity_poly.pdbx_strand_id
1 'polypeptide(L)'
;GIRKRWATILLALLILVISISRLYLGVHFPTDVLTGWLVGVLTLVAFLRFEDPLGARLSKLSVPMQIGIAFLASIAIILLGLLAQALSVAPLAEWIQTAAQKGAEIDPRSIDGVISSAGALFGLGAGGVLIFARNGFDASGAWWKRILRYLVGVVGVAAIYFGLKLVLPEGVQVLRYLRYALVGFWVSYLAPRTFAALRLA
;
A
#
# COMPACT_ATOMS: atom_id res chain seq x y z
N GLY A 1 -14.40 9.75 16.87
CA GLY A 1 -13.06 10.15 16.39
C GLY A 1 -12.17 10.48 17.57
N ILE A 2 -10.94 9.97 17.59
CA ILE A 2 -9.96 10.16 18.67
C ILE A 2 -9.47 11.62 18.62
N ARG A 3 -10.28 12.58 19.09
CA ARG A 3 -9.85 13.97 19.35
C ARG A 3 -9.22 14.09 20.75
N LYS A 4 -8.51 13.06 21.20
CA LYS A 4 -7.84 13.11 22.49
C LYS A 4 -6.48 13.77 22.28
N ARG A 5 -6.31 14.98 22.82
CA ARG A 5 -5.08 15.79 22.66
C ARG A 5 -3.80 15.00 22.95
N TRP A 6 -3.83 14.07 23.91
CA TRP A 6 -2.70 13.19 24.24
C TRP A 6 -2.27 12.31 23.06
N ALA A 7 -3.21 11.81 22.24
CA ALA A 7 -2.90 10.94 21.10
C ALA A 7 -2.20 11.74 20.00
N THR A 8 -2.64 12.98 19.75
CA THR A 8 -1.97 13.89 18.82
C THR A 8 -0.55 14.21 19.27
N ILE A 9 -0.36 14.50 20.57
CA ILE A 9 0.97 14.75 21.15
C ILE A 9 1.87 13.52 21.00
N LEU A 10 1.35 12.33 21.31
CA LEU A 10 2.10 11.08 21.19
C LEU A 10 2.50 10.78 19.74
N LEU A 11 1.61 11.00 18.77
CA LEU A 11 1.92 10.85 17.34
C LEU A 11 2.96 11.88 16.87
N ALA A 12 2.85 13.14 17.30
CA ALA A 12 3.84 14.17 16.98
C ALA A 12 5.22 13.82 17.57
N LEU A 13 5.25 13.33 18.81
CA LEU A 13 6.47 12.87 19.45
C LEU A 13 7.06 11.66 18.71
N LEU A 14 6.22 10.71 18.29
CA LEU A 14 6.66 9.55 17.51
C LEU A 14 7.30 9.98 16.19
N ILE A 15 6.69 10.92 15.47
CA ILE A 15 7.26 11.48 14.23
C ILE A 15 8.63 12.11 14.52
N LEU A 16 8.75 12.91 15.58
CA LEU A 16 10.02 13.53 15.97
C LEU A 16 11.10 12.49 16.32
N VAL A 17 10.77 11.47 17.12
CA VAL A 17 11.70 10.41 17.52
C VAL A 17 12.18 9.62 16.31
N ILE A 18 11.29 9.28 15.37
CA ILE A 18 11.67 8.59 14.13
C ILE A 18 12.61 9.48 13.29
N SER A 19 12.30 10.77 13.17
CA SER A 19 13.15 11.72 12.44
C SER A 19 14.54 11.89 13.06
N ILE A 20 14.63 12.00 14.38
CA ILE A 20 15.92 12.07 15.10
C ILE A 20 16.69 10.75 14.92
N SER A 21 16.02 9.60 15.00
CA SER A 21 16.63 8.29 14.78
C SER A 21 17.32 8.19 13.41
N ARG A 22 16.72 8.75 12.35
CA ARG A 22 17.32 8.77 11.00
C ARG A 22 18.56 9.65 10.89
N LEU A 23 18.59 10.78 11.60
CA LEU A 23 19.77 11.65 11.68
C LEU A 23 20.88 10.99 12.51
N TYR A 24 20.52 10.37 13.64
CA TYR A 24 21.46 9.70 14.54
C TYR A 24 22.16 8.51 13.88
N LEU A 25 21.42 7.72 13.09
CA LEU A 25 21.98 6.61 12.30
C LEU A 25 22.84 7.08 11.12
N GLY A 26 22.89 8.39 10.84
CA GLY A 26 23.69 8.96 9.75
C GLY A 26 23.22 8.55 8.35
N VAL A 27 21.97 8.10 8.21
CA VAL A 27 21.42 7.61 6.93
C VAL A 27 20.66 8.68 6.14
N HIS A 28 20.36 9.83 6.75
CA HIS A 28 19.66 10.94 6.12
C HIS A 28 20.23 12.29 6.56
N PHE A 29 20.20 13.26 5.67
CA PHE A 29 20.55 14.65 5.97
C PHE A 29 19.35 15.38 6.63
N PRO A 30 19.59 16.46 7.39
CA PRO A 30 18.51 17.29 7.94
C PRO A 30 17.51 17.78 6.89
N THR A 31 18.00 18.10 5.70
CA THR A 31 17.18 18.50 4.54
C THR A 31 16.23 17.39 4.10
N ASP A 32 16.65 16.13 4.15
CA ASP A 32 15.81 14.98 3.77
C ASP A 32 14.65 14.82 4.75
N VAL A 33 14.93 14.99 6.04
CA VAL A 33 13.92 14.94 7.11
C VAL A 33 12.91 16.06 6.96
N LEU A 34 13.36 17.31 6.76
CA LEU A 34 12.48 18.46 6.58
C LEU A 34 11.62 18.33 5.32
N THR A 35 12.21 17.85 4.23
CA THR A 35 11.47 17.59 2.97
C THR A 35 10.44 16.49 3.18
N GLY A 36 10.79 15.42 3.89
CA GLY A 36 9.85 14.35 4.25
C GLY A 36 8.67 14.85 5.09
N TRP A 37 8.90 15.74 6.05
CA TRP A 37 7.83 16.39 6.82
C TRP A 37 6.94 17.25 5.94
N LEU A 38 7.53 18.08 5.08
CA LEU A 38 6.77 18.92 4.15
C LEU A 38 5.87 18.07 3.25
N VAL A 39 6.43 17.04 2.61
CA VAL A 39 5.66 16.12 1.76
C VAL A 39 4.56 15.42 2.55
N GLY A 40 4.86 14.91 3.75
CA GLY A 40 3.87 14.26 4.61
C GLY A 40 2.71 15.18 5.00
N VAL A 41 2.99 16.43 5.37
CA VAL A 41 1.97 17.44 5.70
C VAL A 41 1.13 17.77 4.46
N LEU A 42 1.77 17.98 3.31
CA LEU A 42 1.05 18.25 2.05
C LEU A 42 0.14 17.09 1.67
N THR A 43 0.61 15.84 1.78
CA THR A 43 -0.20 14.65 1.53
C THR A 43 -1.38 14.55 2.51
N LEU A 44 -1.16 14.81 3.80
CA LEU A 44 -2.23 14.80 4.80
C LEU A 44 -3.29 15.89 4.53
N VAL A 45 -2.84 17.11 4.23
CA VAL A 45 -3.75 18.23 3.90
C VAL A 45 -4.55 17.91 2.63
N ALA A 46 -3.90 17.39 1.59
CA ALA A 46 -4.58 16.96 0.37
C ALA A 46 -5.62 15.87 0.67
N PHE A 47 -5.27 14.84 1.46
CA PHE A 47 -6.20 13.79 1.84
C PHE A 47 -7.44 14.36 2.56
N LEU A 48 -7.23 15.15 3.62
CA LEU A 48 -8.33 15.76 4.39
C LEU A 48 -9.18 16.74 3.56
N ARG A 49 -8.60 17.39 2.56
CA ARG A 49 -9.31 18.32 1.66
C ARG A 49 -10.15 17.59 0.62
N PHE A 50 -9.65 16.46 0.10
CA PHE A 50 -10.20 15.81 -1.09
C PHE A 50 -10.92 14.48 -0.84
N GLU A 51 -10.72 13.81 0.30
CA GLU A 51 -11.35 12.52 0.62
C GLU A 51 -12.89 12.58 0.50
N ASP A 52 -13.55 13.46 1.26
CA ASP A 52 -15.01 13.60 1.26
C ASP A 52 -15.60 13.97 -0.12
N PRO A 53 -15.13 15.02 -0.82
CA PRO A 53 -15.70 15.39 -2.10
C PRO A 53 -15.43 14.35 -3.20
N LEU A 54 -14.27 13.69 -3.20
CA LEU A 54 -13.99 12.62 -4.15
C LEU A 54 -14.82 11.38 -3.83
N GLY A 55 -14.91 10.98 -2.57
CA GLY A 55 -15.73 9.85 -2.12
C GLY A 55 -17.19 10.02 -2.49
N ALA A 56 -17.77 11.20 -2.24
CA ALA A 56 -19.15 11.53 -2.59
C ALA A 56 -19.42 11.59 -4.11
N ARG A 57 -18.40 11.89 -4.93
CA ARG A 57 -18.50 11.85 -6.39
C ARG A 57 -18.37 10.43 -6.92
N LEU A 58 -17.40 9.66 -6.41
CA LEU A 58 -17.15 8.28 -6.82
C LEU A 58 -18.30 7.36 -6.44
N SER A 59 -18.93 7.56 -5.29
CA SER A 59 -20.07 6.74 -4.84
C SER A 59 -21.31 6.84 -5.73
N LYS A 60 -21.43 7.93 -6.52
CA LYS A 60 -22.52 8.12 -7.50
C LYS A 60 -22.28 7.37 -8.81
N LEU A 61 -21.07 6.88 -9.05
CA LEU A 61 -20.73 6.15 -10.28
C LEU A 61 -21.12 4.68 -10.17
N SER A 62 -21.34 4.03 -11.31
CA SER A 62 -21.59 2.58 -11.35
C SER A 62 -20.37 1.79 -10.87
N VAL A 63 -20.60 0.59 -10.33
CA VAL A 63 -19.53 -0.30 -9.85
C VAL A 63 -18.43 -0.53 -10.90
N PRO A 64 -18.74 -0.83 -12.19
CA PRO A 64 -17.69 -0.97 -13.21
C PRO A 64 -16.86 0.30 -13.40
N MET A 65 -17.49 1.48 -13.32
CA MET A 65 -16.77 2.76 -13.45
C MET A 65 -15.85 3.01 -12.26
N GLN A 66 -16.29 2.71 -11.03
CA GLN A 66 -15.44 2.84 -9.84
C GLN A 66 -14.21 1.90 -9.92
N ILE A 67 -14.42 0.66 -10.37
CA ILE A 67 -13.32 -0.31 -10.61
C ILE A 67 -12.40 0.20 -11.71
N GLY A 68 -12.96 0.72 -12.81
CA GLY A 68 -12.20 1.32 -13.91
C GLY A 68 -11.32 2.50 -13.45
N ILE A 69 -11.85 3.36 -12.59
CA ILE A 69 -11.08 4.47 -12.00
C ILE A 69 -9.96 3.95 -11.10
N ALA A 70 -10.22 2.94 -10.25
CA ALA A 70 -9.17 2.33 -9.43
C ALA A 70 -8.05 1.70 -10.29
N PHE A 71 -8.43 1.06 -11.41
CA PHE A 71 -7.48 0.54 -12.38
C PHE A 71 -6.65 1.66 -13.01
N LEU A 72 -7.30 2.70 -13.56
CA LEU A 72 -6.62 3.85 -14.16
C LEU A 72 -5.69 4.57 -13.17
N ALA A 73 -6.09 4.72 -11.91
CA ALA A 73 -5.24 5.27 -10.86
C ALA A 73 -3.99 4.41 -10.62
N SER A 74 -4.13 3.07 -10.63
CA SER A 74 -2.98 2.17 -10.53
C SER A 74 -2.03 2.28 -11.72
N ILE A 75 -2.57 2.42 -12.95
CA ILE A 75 -1.76 2.65 -14.15
C ILE A 75 -1.05 4.00 -14.08
N ALA A 76 -1.72 5.05 -13.61
CA ALA A 76 -1.11 6.36 -13.43
C ALA A 76 0.10 6.30 -12.47
N ILE A 77 0.03 5.52 -11.38
CA ILE A 77 1.18 5.30 -10.49
C ILE A 77 2.34 4.62 -11.23
N ILE A 78 2.07 3.61 -12.07
CA ILE A 78 3.10 2.94 -12.86
C ILE A 78 3.74 3.92 -13.85
N LEU A 79 2.93 4.71 -14.56
CA LEU A 79 3.42 5.71 -15.52
C LEU A 79 4.27 6.79 -14.83
N LEU A 80 3.86 7.25 -13.63
CA LEU A 80 4.65 8.18 -12.84
C LEU A 80 5.97 7.55 -12.37
N GLY A 81 5.97 6.27 -11.97
CA GLY A 81 7.20 5.56 -11.61
C GLY A 81 8.13 5.36 -12.80
N LEU A 82 7.60 5.06 -13.99
CA LEU A 82 8.37 4.98 -15.24
C LEU A 82 8.94 6.34 -15.64
N LEU A 83 8.14 7.41 -15.50
CA LEU A 83 8.61 8.77 -15.75
C LEU A 83 9.74 9.16 -14.78
N ALA A 84 9.55 8.89 -13.48
CA ALA A 84 10.59 9.12 -12.48
C ALA A 84 11.86 8.31 -12.79
N GLN A 85 11.72 7.04 -13.18
CA GLN A 85 12.84 6.21 -13.62
C GLN A 85 13.52 6.80 -14.86
N ALA A 86 12.78 7.28 -15.86
CA ALA A 86 13.33 7.87 -17.08
C ALA A 86 14.08 9.19 -16.81
N LEU A 87 13.59 10.01 -15.88
CA LEU A 87 14.21 11.27 -15.49
C LEU A 87 15.37 11.10 -14.50
N SER A 88 15.47 9.94 -13.84
CA SER A 88 16.53 9.68 -12.86
C SER A 88 17.91 9.53 -13.52
N VAL A 89 18.95 9.97 -12.81
CA VAL A 89 20.35 9.85 -13.25
C VAL A 89 20.89 8.46 -12.94
N ALA A 90 21.74 7.93 -13.81
CA ALA A 90 22.33 6.60 -13.60
C ALA A 90 23.18 6.63 -12.31
N PRO A 91 23.07 5.60 -11.46
CA PRO A 91 23.90 5.52 -10.26
C PRO A 91 25.39 5.47 -10.65
N LEU A 92 26.22 6.14 -9.85
CA LEU A 92 27.66 6.15 -10.03
C LEU A 92 28.22 4.71 -9.90
N ALA A 93 29.14 4.34 -10.80
CA ALA A 93 29.71 3.00 -10.82
C ALA A 93 30.39 2.62 -9.50
N GLU A 94 31.04 3.59 -8.84
CA GLU A 94 31.64 3.45 -7.51
C GLU A 94 30.62 3.04 -6.44
N TRP A 95 29.39 3.55 -6.49
CA TRP A 95 28.35 3.25 -5.51
C TRP A 95 27.85 1.81 -5.69
N ILE A 96 27.68 1.38 -6.94
CA ILE A 96 27.30 0.00 -7.27
C ILE A 96 28.38 -0.98 -6.78
N GLN A 97 29.66 -0.68 -7.05
CA GLN A 97 30.78 -1.52 -6.61
C GLN A 97 30.88 -1.60 -5.08
N THR A 98 30.72 -0.47 -4.39
CA THR A 98 30.74 -0.41 -2.92
C THR A 98 29.59 -1.20 -2.30
N ALA A 99 28.39 -1.14 -2.90
CA ALA A 99 27.23 -1.90 -2.44
C ALA A 99 27.42 -3.41 -2.66
N ALA A 100 27.96 -3.81 -3.81
CA ALA A 100 28.28 -5.20 -4.12
C ALA A 100 29.27 -5.81 -3.12
N GLN A 101 30.29 -5.05 -2.70
CA GLN A 101 31.26 -5.48 -1.67
C GLN A 101 30.61 -5.71 -0.30
N LYS A 102 29.52 -5.01 0.02
CA LYS A 102 28.74 -5.20 1.25
C LYS A 102 27.66 -6.28 1.13
N GLY A 103 27.62 -7.01 0.01
CA GLY A 103 26.62 -8.06 -0.23
C GLY A 103 25.21 -7.53 -0.51
N ALA A 104 25.08 -6.25 -0.83
CA ALA A 104 23.79 -5.64 -1.13
C ALA A 104 23.63 -5.53 -2.65
N GLU A 105 22.93 -6.49 -3.26
CA GLU A 105 22.43 -6.36 -4.62
C GLU A 105 21.31 -5.33 -4.63
N ILE A 106 21.69 -4.06 -4.80
CA ILE A 106 20.76 -2.93 -4.87
C ILE A 106 20.56 -2.56 -6.33
N ASP A 107 19.29 -2.47 -6.72
CA ASP A 107 18.87 -1.78 -7.94
C ASP A 107 18.12 -0.50 -7.54
N PRO A 108 18.81 0.65 -7.42
CA PRO A 108 18.20 1.91 -7.00
C PRO A 108 17.13 2.42 -7.97
N ARG A 109 17.11 1.91 -9.21
CA ARG A 109 16.16 2.30 -10.24
C ARG A 109 15.02 1.29 -10.40
N SER A 110 14.98 0.24 -9.58
CA SER A 110 13.92 -0.76 -9.65
C SER A 110 12.54 -0.15 -9.46
N ILE A 111 11.63 -0.48 -10.38
CA ILE A 111 10.21 -0.11 -10.31
C ILE A 111 9.36 -1.23 -9.70
N ASP A 112 9.98 -2.28 -9.17
CA ASP A 112 9.27 -3.42 -8.57
C ASP A 112 8.30 -2.97 -7.48
N GLY A 113 8.75 -2.07 -6.60
CA GLY A 113 7.93 -1.52 -5.52
C GLY A 113 6.75 -0.69 -6.04
N VAL A 114 6.95 0.06 -7.13
CA VAL A 114 5.89 0.83 -7.80
C VAL A 114 4.82 -0.11 -8.34
N ILE A 115 5.24 -1.16 -9.05
CA ILE A 115 4.34 -2.16 -9.66
C ILE A 115 3.58 -2.94 -8.59
N SER A 116 4.26 -3.36 -7.53
CA SER A 116 3.63 -4.02 -6.37
C SER A 116 2.59 -3.12 -5.69
N SER A 117 2.91 -1.84 -5.47
CA SER A 117 2.01 -0.88 -4.84
C SER A 117 0.81 -0.56 -5.73
N ALA A 118 1.01 -0.40 -7.04
CA ALA A 118 -0.05 -0.19 -8.01
C ALA A 118 -1.00 -1.40 -8.08
N GLY A 119 -0.46 -2.62 -8.13
CA GLY A 119 -1.26 -3.85 -8.06
C GLY A 119 -2.10 -3.89 -6.78
N ALA A 120 -1.46 -3.71 -5.62
CA ALA A 120 -2.16 -3.69 -4.33
C ALA A 120 -3.25 -2.61 -4.27
N LEU A 121 -3.00 -1.40 -4.78
CA LEU A 121 -3.99 -0.33 -4.86
C LEU A 121 -5.21 -0.74 -5.69
N PHE A 122 -4.99 -1.30 -6.88
CA PHE A 122 -6.09 -1.77 -7.72
C PHE A 122 -6.87 -2.89 -7.04
N GLY A 123 -6.19 -3.88 -6.48
CA GLY A 123 -6.81 -4.98 -5.75
C GLY A 123 -7.67 -4.53 -4.58
N LEU A 124 -7.12 -3.64 -3.72
CA LEU A 124 -7.81 -3.06 -2.58
C LEU A 124 -9.00 -2.20 -3.02
N GLY A 125 -8.82 -1.37 -4.05
CA GLY A 125 -9.86 -0.51 -4.59
C GLY A 125 -11.02 -1.31 -5.18
N ALA A 126 -10.72 -2.25 -6.08
CA ALA A 126 -11.73 -3.10 -6.70
C ALA A 126 -12.48 -3.95 -5.66
N GLY A 127 -11.75 -4.58 -4.73
CA GLY A 127 -12.39 -5.36 -3.68
C GLY A 127 -13.20 -4.50 -2.69
N GLY A 128 -12.71 -3.31 -2.36
CA GLY A 128 -13.43 -2.31 -1.56
C GLY A 128 -14.75 -1.88 -2.18
N VAL A 129 -14.75 -1.55 -3.47
CA VAL A 129 -15.99 -1.21 -4.21
C VAL A 129 -16.98 -2.37 -4.16
N LEU A 130 -16.53 -3.60 -4.41
CA LEU A 130 -17.41 -4.77 -4.43
C LEU A 130 -17.97 -5.14 -3.05
N ILE A 131 -17.23 -4.92 -1.96
CA ILE A 131 -17.74 -5.21 -0.61
C ILE A 131 -18.79 -4.18 -0.22
N PHE A 132 -18.57 -2.89 -0.46
CA PHE A 132 -19.55 -1.84 -0.17
C PHE A 132 -20.79 -1.91 -1.06
N ALA A 133 -20.65 -2.35 -2.31
CA ALA A 133 -21.79 -2.62 -3.19
C ALA A 133 -22.69 -3.77 -2.67
N ARG A 134 -22.22 -4.60 -1.72
CA ARG A 134 -22.98 -5.68 -1.09
C ARG A 134 -23.16 -5.48 0.42
N ASN A 135 -23.51 -4.26 0.83
CA ASN A 135 -23.78 -3.85 2.22
C ASN A 135 -22.56 -3.84 3.16
N GLY A 136 -21.33 -3.87 2.62
CA GLY A 136 -20.11 -3.81 3.42
C GLY A 136 -19.86 -5.08 4.23
N PHE A 137 -19.08 -4.94 5.29
CA PHE A 137 -18.75 -6.02 6.21
C PHE A 137 -18.74 -5.48 7.64
N ASP A 138 -19.59 -6.03 8.51
CA ASP A 138 -19.53 -5.71 9.94
C ASP A 138 -18.48 -6.61 10.61
N ALA A 139 -17.51 -5.96 11.27
CA ALA A 139 -16.45 -6.64 11.98
C ALA A 139 -16.75 -6.85 13.48
N SER A 140 -17.95 -6.52 13.94
CA SER A 140 -18.37 -6.65 15.34
C SER A 140 -18.38 -8.12 15.83
N GLY A 141 -18.81 -8.34 17.08
CA GLY A 141 -18.86 -9.67 17.69
C GLY A 141 -17.65 -10.06 18.54
N ALA A 142 -17.62 -11.34 18.92
CA ALA A 142 -16.72 -11.90 19.93
C ALA A 142 -15.24 -11.77 19.57
N TRP A 143 -14.39 -11.57 20.59
CA TRP A 143 -12.94 -11.35 20.41
C TRP A 143 -12.24 -12.54 19.74
N TRP A 144 -12.65 -13.78 20.02
CA TRP A 144 -12.06 -14.97 19.39
C TRP A 144 -12.39 -15.05 17.88
N LYS A 145 -13.58 -14.61 17.46
CA LYS A 145 -13.91 -14.48 16.02
C LYS A 145 -12.98 -13.49 15.33
N ARG A 146 -12.50 -12.44 16.03
CA ARG A 146 -11.54 -11.48 15.47
C ARG A 146 -10.17 -12.13 15.25
N ILE A 147 -9.74 -12.97 16.19
CA ILE A 147 -8.49 -13.73 16.06
C ILE A 147 -8.58 -14.70 14.88
N LEU A 148 -9.66 -15.47 14.77
CA LEU A 148 -9.83 -16.40 13.65
C LEU A 148 -9.87 -15.69 12.30
N ARG A 149 -10.53 -14.54 12.20
CA ARG A 149 -10.52 -13.71 10.99
C ARG A 149 -9.11 -13.24 10.63
N TYR A 150 -8.34 -12.79 11.61
CA TYR A 150 -6.94 -12.42 11.39
C TYR A 150 -6.12 -13.60 10.87
N LEU A 151 -6.22 -14.78 11.51
CA LEU A 151 -5.50 -15.98 11.08
C LEU A 151 -5.88 -16.41 9.66
N VAL A 152 -7.18 -16.53 9.37
CA VAL A 152 -7.67 -16.90 8.02
C VAL A 152 -7.24 -15.84 7.00
N GLY A 153 -7.29 -14.56 7.35
CA GLY A 153 -6.83 -13.46 6.51
C GLY A 153 -5.35 -13.59 6.16
N VAL A 154 -4.48 -13.78 7.16
CA VAL A 154 -3.03 -13.94 7.00
C VAL A 154 -2.69 -15.21 6.22
N VAL A 155 -3.34 -16.33 6.52
CA VAL A 155 -3.15 -17.59 5.78
C VAL A 155 -3.50 -17.42 4.30
N GLY A 156 -4.59 -16.73 3.98
CA GLY A 156 -4.95 -16.48 2.60
C GLY A 156 -3.98 -15.53 1.88
N VAL A 157 -3.49 -14.48 2.56
CA VAL A 157 -2.42 -13.63 2.01
C VAL A 157 -1.17 -14.47 1.72
N ALA A 158 -0.74 -15.32 2.66
CA ALA A 158 0.41 -16.19 2.50
C ALA A 158 0.21 -17.20 1.36
N ALA A 159 -0.97 -17.83 1.28
CA ALA A 159 -1.30 -18.78 0.22
C ALA A 159 -1.25 -18.14 -1.17
N ILE A 160 -1.83 -16.94 -1.34
CA ILE A 160 -1.77 -16.22 -2.62
C ILE A 160 -0.34 -15.77 -2.92
N TYR A 161 0.34 -15.18 -1.95
CA TYR A 161 1.66 -14.61 -2.15
C TYR A 161 2.71 -15.67 -2.47
N PHE A 162 2.83 -16.70 -1.62
CA PHE A 162 3.80 -17.78 -1.80
C PHE A 162 3.35 -18.78 -2.87
N GLY A 163 2.06 -19.12 -2.92
CA GLY A 163 1.53 -20.06 -3.92
C GLY A 163 1.74 -19.56 -5.33
N LEU A 164 1.44 -18.28 -5.61
CA LEU A 164 1.71 -17.71 -6.93
C LEU A 164 3.22 -17.56 -7.20
N LYS A 165 4.04 -17.34 -6.16
CA LYS A 165 5.51 -17.30 -6.32
C LYS A 165 6.08 -18.66 -6.77
N LEU A 166 5.47 -19.78 -6.37
CA LEU A 166 5.92 -21.12 -6.77
C LEU A 166 5.58 -21.48 -8.23
N VAL A 167 4.50 -20.91 -8.77
CA VAL A 167 3.95 -21.28 -10.08
C VAL A 167 4.32 -20.25 -11.16
N LEU A 168 4.38 -18.97 -10.81
CA LEU A 168 4.62 -17.90 -11.76
C LEU A 168 6.13 -17.59 -11.88
N PRO A 169 6.65 -17.38 -13.10
CA PRO A 169 8.04 -16.99 -13.29
C PRO A 169 8.35 -15.65 -12.63
N GLU A 170 9.53 -15.57 -12.00
CA GLU A 170 10.04 -14.33 -11.41
C GLU A 170 10.51 -13.34 -12.49
N GLY A 171 10.61 -12.05 -12.13
CA GLY A 171 11.05 -10.98 -13.04
C GLY A 171 9.98 -10.46 -14.01
N VAL A 172 8.85 -11.16 -14.19
CA VAL A 172 7.77 -10.71 -15.08
C VAL A 172 6.87 -9.70 -14.36
N GLN A 173 6.97 -8.43 -14.76
CA GLN A 173 6.30 -7.31 -14.10
C GLN A 173 4.77 -7.40 -14.09
N VAL A 174 4.16 -7.91 -15.16
CA VAL A 174 2.71 -8.12 -15.23
C VAL A 174 2.24 -9.15 -14.19
N LEU A 175 3.02 -10.22 -13.98
CA LEU A 175 2.72 -11.24 -12.98
C LEU A 175 2.93 -10.73 -11.56
N ARG A 176 3.94 -9.87 -11.35
CA ARG A 176 4.10 -9.13 -10.09
C ARG A 176 2.87 -8.28 -9.82
N TYR A 177 2.44 -7.45 -10.77
CA TYR A 177 1.24 -6.63 -10.64
C TYR A 177 0.02 -7.48 -10.26
N LEU A 178 -0.22 -8.57 -11.01
CA LEU A 178 -1.35 -9.48 -10.77
C LEU A 178 -1.31 -10.10 -9.38
N ARG A 179 -0.15 -10.59 -8.92
CA ARG A 179 0.01 -11.17 -7.58
C ARG A 179 -0.37 -10.19 -6.49
N TYR A 180 0.13 -8.95 -6.55
CA TYR A 180 -0.19 -7.93 -5.54
C TYR A 180 -1.64 -7.44 -5.65
N ALA A 181 -2.21 -7.38 -6.85
CA ALA A 181 -3.63 -7.13 -7.04
C ALA A 181 -4.51 -8.22 -6.41
N LEU A 182 -4.16 -9.49 -6.58
CA LEU A 182 -4.87 -10.60 -5.94
C LEU A 182 -4.75 -10.56 -4.42
N VAL A 183 -3.59 -10.19 -3.88
CA VAL A 183 -3.42 -9.98 -2.42
C VAL A 183 -4.31 -8.84 -1.93
N GLY A 184 -4.30 -7.67 -2.59
CA GLY A 184 -5.16 -6.55 -2.22
C GLY A 184 -6.66 -6.89 -2.32
N PHE A 185 -7.04 -7.62 -3.36
CA PHE A 185 -8.41 -8.09 -3.57
C PHE A 185 -8.83 -9.11 -2.51
N TRP A 186 -7.92 -10.00 -2.11
CA TRP A 186 -8.16 -10.93 -1.01
C TRP A 186 -8.45 -10.18 0.28
N VAL A 187 -7.58 -9.24 0.66
CA VAL A 187 -7.72 -8.47 1.90
C VAL A 187 -9.04 -7.69 1.96
N SER A 188 -9.43 -7.05 0.85
CA SER A 188 -10.59 -6.14 0.82
C SER A 188 -11.93 -6.81 0.53
N TYR A 189 -11.94 -7.97 -0.15
CA TYR A 189 -13.19 -8.61 -0.60
C TYR A 189 -13.27 -10.10 -0.28
N LEU A 190 -12.32 -10.93 -0.73
CA LEU A 190 -12.45 -12.38 -0.57
C LEU A 190 -12.39 -12.81 0.89
N ALA A 191 -11.47 -12.26 1.68
CA ALA A 191 -11.35 -12.57 3.10
C ALA A 191 -12.65 -12.25 3.86
N PRO A 192 -13.23 -11.03 3.79
CA PRO A 192 -14.56 -10.75 4.34
C PRO A 192 -15.64 -11.77 3.94
N ARG A 193 -15.65 -12.20 2.66
CA ARG A 193 -16.59 -13.21 2.18
C ARG A 193 -16.36 -14.58 2.76
N THR A 194 -15.10 -14.99 2.91
CA THR A 194 -14.78 -16.26 3.60
C THR A 194 -15.17 -16.20 5.08
N PHE A 195 -15.01 -15.05 5.75
CA PHE A 195 -15.43 -14.90 7.14
C PHE A 195 -16.94 -15.04 7.30
N ALA A 196 -17.72 -14.41 6.41
CA ALA A 196 -19.16 -14.56 6.37
C ALA A 196 -19.58 -16.03 6.11
N ALA A 197 -18.92 -16.70 5.15
CA ALA A 197 -19.17 -18.11 4.85
C ALA A 197 -18.85 -19.04 6.03
N LEU A 198 -17.79 -18.73 6.79
CA LEU A 198 -17.37 -19.47 7.98
C LEU A 198 -18.14 -19.07 9.27
N ARG A 199 -19.17 -18.21 9.16
CA ARG A 199 -19.93 -17.67 10.32
C ARG A 199 -19.06 -16.97 11.37
N LEU A 200 -17.95 -16.38 10.91
CA LEU A 200 -17.02 -15.57 11.71
C LEU A 200 -17.34 -14.08 11.66
N ALA A 201 -18.25 -13.67 10.77
CA ALA A 201 -18.96 -12.40 10.83
C ALA A 201 -20.00 -12.42 11.97
#